data_AF-A0A914WW34-F1
#
_entry.id   AF-A0A914WW34-F1
#
_cell.length_a   1.000
_cell.length_b   1.000
_cell.length_c   1.000
_cell.angle_alpha   90.00
_cell.angle_beta   90.00
_cell.angle_gamma   90.00
#
_symmetry.space_group_name_H-M   'P 1'
#
loop_
_entity.id
_entity.type
_entity.pdbx_description
1 polymer ?
#
loop_
_entity_poly.entity_id
_entity_poly.type
_entity_poly.pdbx_seq_one_letter_code
_entity_poly.pdbx_strand_id
1 'polypeptide(L)'
;MGLWAVLRAIWFVIVGIPIFYVVAVLFGAPLLSELYETLTFAIALSCLVFFPLGLTFTSYDQLGRLVFENRPDTKRQLVAQRIAFGSVLGAWGGAAVIPLDWDRPWQIWPTPCVAGGVIGAFLGLLLAIFALRCGPLTFSKRQKWKIV
;
A
#
# COMPACT_ATOMS: atom_id res chain seq x y z
N MET A 1 -16.81 -6.14 -11.04
CA MET A 1 -16.35 -5.70 -9.70
C MET A 1 -17.56 -5.05 -9.04
N GLY A 2 -17.96 -5.46 -7.84
CA GLY A 2 -19.20 -4.95 -7.23
C GLY A 2 -19.02 -3.57 -6.61
N LEU A 3 -20.06 -2.74 -6.61
CA LEU A 3 -20.11 -1.43 -5.94
C LEU A 3 -19.61 -1.50 -4.49
N TRP A 4 -20.00 -2.55 -3.77
CA TRP A 4 -19.58 -2.83 -2.39
C TRP A 4 -18.06 -2.94 -2.20
N ALA A 5 -17.34 -3.47 -3.18
CA ALA A 5 -15.88 -3.57 -3.10
C ALA A 5 -15.21 -2.19 -3.21
N VAL A 6 -15.77 -1.31 -4.05
CA VAL A 6 -15.28 0.07 -4.23
C VAL A 6 -15.58 0.89 -2.98
N LEU A 7 -16.80 0.83 -2.45
CA LEU A 7 -17.17 1.52 -1.21
C LEU A 7 -16.27 1.11 -0.04
N ARG A 8 -15.97 -0.19 0.08
CA ARG A 8 -15.03 -0.68 1.09
C ARG A 8 -13.61 -0.19 0.86
N ALA A 9 -13.10 -0.20 -0.37
CA ALA A 9 -11.79 0.36 -0.67
C ALA A 9 -11.70 1.84 -0.28
N ILE A 10 -12.72 2.64 -0.61
CA ILE A 10 -12.80 4.05 -0.23
C ILE A 10 -12.81 4.20 1.30
N TRP A 11 -13.61 3.39 2.01
CA TRP A 11 -13.64 3.41 3.47
C TRP A 11 -12.26 3.13 4.08
N PHE A 12 -11.55 2.11 3.59
CA PHE A 12 -10.21 1.79 4.07
C PHE A 12 -9.18 2.88 3.74
N VAL A 13 -9.31 3.57 2.61
CA VAL A 13 -8.47 4.75 2.31
C VAL A 13 -8.75 5.86 3.32
N ILE A 14 -10.03 6.18 3.59
CA ILE A 14 -10.41 7.22 4.56
C ILE A 14 -9.85 6.92 5.95
N VAL A 15 -9.96 5.66 6.42
CA VAL A 15 -9.40 5.22 7.70
C VAL A 15 -7.87 5.18 7.68
N GLY A 16 -7.27 4.89 6.52
CA GLY A 16 -5.82 4.86 6.33
C GLY A 16 -5.13 6.22 6.47
N ILE A 17 -5.81 7.31 6.05
CA ILE A 17 -5.25 8.66 6.08
C ILE A 17 -4.79 9.06 7.48
N PRO A 18 -5.63 9.05 8.54
CA PRO A 18 -5.19 9.44 9.87
C PRO A 18 -4.10 8.50 10.42
N ILE A 19 -4.12 7.21 10.05
CA ILE A 19 -3.09 6.25 10.47
C ILE A 19 -1.73 6.64 9.89
N PHE A 20 -1.63 6.84 8.57
CA PHE A 20 -0.37 7.22 7.94
C PHE A 20 0.07 8.62 8.32
N TYR A 21 -0.85 9.54 8.55
CA TYR A 21 -0.54 10.87 9.06
C TYR A 21 0.12 10.80 10.44
N VAL A 22 -0.50 10.07 11.39
CA VAL A 22 0.07 9.89 12.74
C VAL A 22 1.41 9.19 12.69
N VAL A 23 1.54 8.12 11.90
CA VAL A 23 2.81 7.42 11.71
C VAL A 23 3.87 8.37 11.15
N ALA A 24 3.58 9.15 10.10
CA ALA A 24 4.52 10.12 9.55
C ALA A 24 5.03 11.11 10.61
N VAL A 25 4.11 11.67 11.42
CA VAL A 25 4.47 12.60 12.50
C VAL A 25 5.34 11.94 13.56
N LEU A 26 5.03 10.70 13.96
CA LEU A 26 5.86 9.94 14.90
C LEU A 26 7.27 9.67 14.37
N PHE A 27 7.44 9.61 13.05
CA PHE A 27 8.73 9.46 12.37
C PHE A 27 9.40 10.80 12.01
N GLY A 28 8.87 11.93 12.51
CA GLY A 28 9.49 13.25 12.38
C GLY A 28 8.90 14.15 11.30
N ALA A 29 7.78 13.77 10.68
CA ALA A 29 7.06 14.68 9.79
C ALA A 29 6.43 15.85 10.57
N PRO A 30 6.29 17.04 9.95
CA PRO A 30 5.67 18.17 10.62
C PRO A 30 4.18 17.93 10.90
N LEU A 31 3.75 18.25 12.13
CA LEU A 31 2.35 18.13 12.54
C LEU A 31 1.51 19.28 11.96
N LEU A 32 1.79 20.53 12.36
CA LEU A 32 0.96 21.69 11.99
C LEU A 32 1.62 22.68 11.03
N SER A 33 2.96 22.77 11.01
CA SER A 33 3.66 23.76 10.18
C SER A 33 3.52 23.47 8.68
N GLU A 34 3.53 22.19 8.30
CA GLU A 34 3.40 21.69 6.92
C GLU A 34 2.24 20.69 6.87
N LEU A 35 1.05 21.14 7.31
CA LEU A 35 -0.13 20.29 7.43
C LEU A 35 -0.55 19.71 6.07
N TYR A 36 -0.53 20.53 5.01
CA TYR A 36 -0.98 20.14 3.68
C TYR A 36 -0.05 19.07 3.07
N GLU A 37 1.24 19.18 3.35
CA GLU A 37 2.31 18.32 2.91
C GLU A 37 2.16 16.94 3.56
N THR A 38 2.03 16.90 4.89
CA THR A 38 1.86 15.66 5.63
C THR A 38 0.52 14.98 5.30
N LEU A 39 -0.56 15.75 5.08
CA LEU A 39 -1.83 15.21 4.59
C LEU A 39 -1.71 14.66 3.16
N THR A 40 -1.03 15.37 2.26
CA THR A 40 -0.82 14.92 0.88
C THR A 40 -0.08 13.59 0.85
N PHE A 41 0.97 13.45 1.67
CA PHE A 41 1.67 12.18 1.86
C PHE A 41 0.73 11.08 2.35
N ALA A 42 -0.01 11.34 3.42
CA ALA A 42 -0.90 10.36 4.04
C ALA A 42 -2.01 9.91 3.07
N ILE A 43 -2.60 10.82 2.29
CA ILE A 43 -3.59 10.52 1.25
C ILE A 43 -2.97 9.69 0.14
N ALA A 44 -1.83 10.12 -0.42
CA ALA A 44 -1.17 9.41 -1.51
C ALA A 44 -0.81 7.97 -1.10
N LEU A 45 -0.21 7.80 0.09
CA LEU A 45 0.17 6.49 0.58
C LEU A 45 -1.06 5.62 0.93
N SER A 46 -2.11 6.20 1.50
CA SER A 46 -3.38 5.50 1.76
C SER A 46 -4.00 4.97 0.47
N CYS A 47 -4.03 5.78 -0.58
CA CYS A 47 -4.50 5.36 -1.90
C CYS A 47 -3.66 4.22 -2.46
N LEU A 48 -2.33 4.30 -2.38
CA LEU A 48 -1.45 3.26 -2.91
C LEU A 48 -1.55 1.93 -2.14
N VAL A 49 -1.79 1.97 -0.83
CA VAL A 49 -1.85 0.78 0.03
C VAL A 49 -3.27 0.21 0.10
N PHE A 50 -4.22 1.00 0.56
CA PHE A 50 -5.53 0.49 0.95
C PHE A 50 -6.51 0.36 -0.21
N PHE A 51 -6.37 1.18 -1.26
CA PHE A 51 -7.25 1.06 -2.43
C PHE A 51 -7.10 -0.31 -3.13
N PRO A 52 -5.90 -0.74 -3.57
CA PRO A 52 -5.77 -2.05 -4.24
C PRO A 52 -6.11 -3.20 -3.31
N LEU A 53 -5.76 -3.14 -2.02
CA LEU A 53 -6.13 -4.16 -1.04
C LEU A 53 -7.66 -4.25 -0.88
N GLY A 54 -8.34 -3.12 -0.68
CA GLY A 54 -9.79 -3.01 -0.51
C GLY A 54 -10.63 -3.65 -1.61
N LEU A 55 -10.10 -3.62 -2.84
CA LEU A 55 -10.73 -4.21 -4.02
C LEU A 55 -10.65 -5.74 -4.06
N THR A 56 -9.76 -6.38 -3.29
CA THR A 56 -9.41 -7.80 -3.48
C THR A 56 -9.81 -8.75 -2.36
N PHE A 57 -9.93 -8.29 -1.11
CA PHE A 57 -10.37 -9.16 -0.02
C PHE A 57 -11.90 -9.21 0.09
N THR A 58 -12.44 -10.31 0.60
CA THR A 58 -13.88 -10.48 0.86
C THR A 58 -14.24 -10.56 2.34
N SER A 59 -13.28 -10.91 3.20
CA SER A 59 -13.44 -11.01 4.66
C SER A 59 -12.24 -10.41 5.38
N TYR A 60 -12.42 -10.00 6.64
CA TYR A 60 -11.34 -9.48 7.48
C TYR A 60 -10.27 -10.55 7.77
N ASP A 61 -10.67 -11.81 7.95
CA ASP A 61 -9.77 -12.96 8.06
C ASP A 61 -8.83 -13.06 6.85
N GLN A 62 -9.38 -12.93 5.64
CA GLN A 62 -8.58 -12.95 4.42
C GLN A 62 -7.63 -11.75 4.31
N LEU A 63 -8.04 -10.56 4.77
CA LEU A 63 -7.14 -9.40 4.85
C LEU A 63 -5.98 -9.69 5.81
N GLY A 64 -6.26 -10.30 6.97
CA GLY A 64 -5.24 -10.69 7.94
C GLY A 64 -4.22 -11.67 7.35
N ARG A 65 -4.69 -12.74 6.72
CA ARG A 65 -3.80 -13.70 6.02
C ARG A 65 -3.01 -13.06 4.89
N LEU A 66 -3.63 -12.13 4.16
CA LEU A 66 -2.98 -11.43 3.07
C LEU A 66 -1.87 -10.51 3.60
N VAL A 67 -2.13 -9.71 4.62
CA VAL A 67 -1.16 -8.72 5.10
C VAL A 67 -0.12 -9.35 6.04
N PHE A 68 -0.53 -10.17 7.01
CA PHE A 68 0.36 -10.65 8.06
C PHE A 68 0.96 -12.02 7.77
N GLU A 69 0.22 -12.94 7.14
CA GLU A 69 0.73 -14.29 6.84
C GLU A 69 1.39 -14.41 5.46
N ASN A 70 1.34 -13.35 4.64
CA ASN A 70 1.84 -13.35 3.26
C ASN A 70 1.25 -14.48 2.40
N ARG A 71 -0.04 -14.81 2.59
CA ARG A 71 -0.74 -15.90 1.88
C ARG A 71 -1.84 -15.37 0.95
N PRO A 72 -1.50 -14.93 -0.28
CA PRO A 72 -2.51 -14.53 -1.25
C PRO A 72 -3.24 -15.74 -1.84
N ASP A 73 -4.59 -15.76 -1.74
CA ASP A 73 -5.42 -16.84 -2.29
C ASP A 73 -5.64 -16.67 -3.81
N THR A 74 -5.43 -15.47 -4.35
CA THR A 74 -5.68 -15.16 -5.76
C THR A 74 -4.59 -14.29 -6.38
N LYS A 75 -4.46 -14.36 -7.70
CA LYS A 75 -3.52 -13.51 -8.47
C LYS A 75 -3.72 -12.01 -8.19
N ARG A 76 -4.97 -11.56 -8.06
CA ARG A 76 -5.31 -10.16 -7.77
C ARG A 76 -4.82 -9.73 -6.39
N GLN A 77 -4.97 -10.61 -5.39
CA GLN A 77 -4.48 -10.36 -4.03
C GLN A 77 -2.97 -10.30 -3.98
N LEU A 78 -2.27 -11.19 -4.70
CA LEU A 78 -0.80 -11.12 -4.79
C LEU A 78 -0.36 -9.78 -5.38
N VAL A 79 -0.98 -9.32 -6.48
CA VAL A 79 -0.66 -8.03 -7.10
C VAL A 79 -0.94 -6.87 -6.13
N ALA A 80 -2.12 -6.82 -5.53
CA ALA A 80 -2.50 -5.77 -4.59
C ALA A 80 -1.58 -5.70 -3.37
N GLN A 81 -1.22 -6.86 -2.81
CA GLN A 81 -0.32 -6.97 -1.68
C GLN A 81 1.09 -6.50 -2.01
N ARG A 82 1.64 -6.91 -3.17
CA ARG A 82 3.00 -6.49 -3.58
C ARG A 82 3.05 -4.99 -3.89
N ILE A 83 2.00 -4.43 -4.49
CA ILE A 83 1.87 -2.97 -4.66
C ILE A 83 1.88 -2.28 -3.30
N ALA A 84 1.02 -2.71 -2.36
CA ALA A 84 0.90 -2.10 -1.05
C ALA A 84 2.23 -2.12 -0.26
N PHE A 85 2.90 -3.28 -0.18
CA PHE A 85 4.19 -3.37 0.49
C PHE A 85 5.28 -2.58 -0.23
N GLY A 86 5.31 -2.65 -1.56
CA GLY A 86 6.23 -1.87 -2.38
C GLY A 86 6.08 -0.38 -2.11
N SER A 87 4.85 0.14 -2.04
CA SER A 87 4.58 1.55 -1.75
C SER A 87 5.04 1.98 -0.37
N VAL A 88 4.81 1.16 0.67
CA VAL A 88 5.30 1.45 2.02
C VAL A 88 6.84 1.47 2.03
N LEU A 89 7.48 0.43 1.52
CA LEU A 89 8.95 0.35 1.48
C LEU A 89 9.57 1.49 0.66
N GLY A 90 8.97 1.81 -0.47
CA GLY A 90 9.41 2.92 -1.33
C GLY A 90 9.22 4.28 -0.67
N ALA A 91 8.10 4.52 0.01
CA ALA A 91 7.87 5.77 0.74
C ALA A 91 8.89 5.98 1.87
N TRP A 92 9.16 4.94 2.67
CA TRP A 92 10.21 4.98 3.70
C TRP A 92 11.61 5.12 3.10
N GLY A 93 11.88 4.48 1.95
CA GLY A 93 13.12 4.70 1.21
C GLY A 93 13.29 6.16 0.76
N GLY A 94 12.20 6.80 0.31
CA GLY A 94 12.18 8.23 0.02
C GLY A 94 12.48 9.10 1.24
N ALA A 95 11.97 8.73 2.42
CA ALA A 95 12.28 9.44 3.66
C ALA A 95 13.77 9.41 4.00
N ALA A 96 14.47 8.30 3.71
CA ALA A 96 15.91 8.16 3.91
C ALA A 96 16.74 9.10 3.00
N VAL A 97 16.15 9.65 1.94
CA VAL A 97 16.81 10.61 1.04
C VAL A 97 16.71 12.05 1.55
N ILE A 98 15.75 12.35 2.43
CA ILE A 98 15.57 13.69 3.01
C ILE A 98 16.82 14.20 3.76
N PRO A 99 17.54 13.40 4.56
CA PRO A 99 18.76 13.87 5.23
C PRO A 99 20.01 13.90 4.34
N LEU A 100 19.91 13.45 3.08
CA LEU A 100 21.07 13.33 2.20
C LEU A 100 21.38 14.68 1.55
N ASP A 101 22.36 15.42 2.07
CA ASP A 101 22.68 16.81 1.72
C ASP A 101 23.00 17.07 0.22
N TRP A 102 21.99 16.97 -0.64
CA TRP A 102 22.05 17.20 -2.07
C TRP A 102 21.46 18.56 -2.45
N ASP A 103 20.87 19.28 -1.48
CA ASP A 103 20.26 20.60 -1.61
C ASP A 103 19.33 20.72 -2.83
N ARG A 104 18.50 19.69 -3.06
CA ARG A 104 17.59 19.67 -4.22
C ARG A 104 16.14 19.92 -3.83
N PRO A 105 15.38 20.66 -4.67
CA PRO A 105 13.96 20.94 -4.38
C PRO A 105 13.11 19.66 -4.33
N TRP A 106 13.49 18.61 -5.06
CA TRP A 106 12.77 17.33 -5.02
C TRP A 106 12.96 16.58 -3.70
N GLN A 107 13.95 16.96 -2.89
CA GLN A 107 14.27 16.36 -1.59
C GLN A 107 13.36 16.87 -0.44
N ILE A 108 12.61 17.94 -0.68
CA ILE A 108 11.77 18.59 0.33
C ILE A 108 10.56 17.72 0.66
N TRP A 109 10.23 17.57 1.95
CA TRP A 109 9.02 16.86 2.41
C TRP A 109 7.77 17.44 1.74
N PRO A 110 6.85 16.60 1.22
CA PRO A 110 6.81 15.14 1.26
C PRO A 110 7.30 14.47 -0.05
N THR A 111 7.88 15.25 -0.96
CA THR A 111 8.12 14.88 -2.37
C THR A 111 8.89 13.57 -2.53
N PRO A 112 10.03 13.31 -1.84
CA PRO A 112 10.74 12.05 -1.95
C PRO A 112 9.92 10.85 -1.52
N CYS A 113 9.10 11.02 -0.48
CA CYS A 113 8.31 9.93 0.10
C CYS A 113 7.13 9.57 -0.82
N VAL A 114 6.48 10.57 -1.42
CA VAL A 114 5.43 10.34 -2.43
C VAL A 114 6.03 9.68 -3.68
N ALA A 115 7.13 10.21 -4.20
CA ALA A 115 7.81 9.63 -5.37
C ALA A 115 8.29 8.20 -5.08
N GLY A 116 8.90 7.99 -3.92
CA GLY A 116 9.33 6.68 -3.44
C GLY A 116 8.16 5.71 -3.32
N GLY A 117 7.01 6.14 -2.79
CA GLY A 117 5.81 5.32 -2.71
C GLY A 117 5.26 4.88 -4.08
N VAL A 118 5.29 5.78 -5.07
CA VAL A 118 4.87 5.46 -6.45
C VAL A 118 5.87 4.51 -7.13
N ILE A 119 7.17 4.78 -7.00
CA ILE A 119 8.23 3.88 -7.52
C ILE A 119 8.11 2.51 -6.87
N GLY A 120 7.92 2.47 -5.56
CA GLY A 120 7.69 1.25 -4.80
C GLY A 120 6.46 0.48 -5.25
N ALA A 121 5.35 1.18 -5.54
CA ALA A 121 4.13 0.58 -6.11
C ALA A 121 4.43 -0.12 -7.43
N PHE A 122 5.18 0.57 -8.30
CA PHE A 122 5.56 0.07 -9.62
C PHE A 122 6.48 -1.14 -9.53
N LEU A 123 7.51 -1.10 -8.68
CA LEU A 123 8.39 -2.25 -8.43
C LEU A 123 7.61 -3.42 -7.82
N GLY A 124 6.68 -3.15 -6.90
CA GLY A 124 5.76 -4.14 -6.34
C GLY A 124 4.91 -4.83 -7.42
N LEU A 125 4.40 -4.07 -8.38
CA LEU A 125 3.70 -4.63 -9.55
C LEU A 125 4.62 -5.51 -10.40
N LEU A 126 5.84 -5.07 -10.70
CA LEU A 126 6.82 -5.88 -11.45
C LEU A 126 7.15 -7.18 -10.73
N LEU A 127 7.36 -7.13 -9.41
CA LEU A 127 7.59 -8.32 -8.59
C LEU A 127 6.40 -9.27 -8.60
N ALA A 128 5.17 -8.75 -8.57
CA ALA A 128 3.98 -9.58 -8.69
C ALA A 128 3.89 -10.26 -10.07
N ILE A 129 4.17 -9.53 -11.15
CA ILE A 129 4.19 -10.07 -12.52
C ILE A 129 5.27 -11.16 -12.64
N PHE A 130 6.47 -10.90 -12.13
CA PHE A 130 7.56 -11.87 -12.12
C PHE A 130 7.17 -13.13 -11.35
N ALA A 131 6.62 -12.99 -10.13
CA ALA A 131 6.15 -14.12 -9.34
C ALA A 131 5.04 -14.91 -10.06
N LEU A 132 4.11 -14.23 -10.74
CA LEU A 132 3.04 -14.86 -11.52
C LEU A 132 3.53 -15.61 -12.76
N ARG A 133 4.69 -15.26 -13.30
CA ARG A 133 5.28 -15.87 -14.50
C ARG A 133 6.28 -16.98 -14.17
N CYS A 134 7.11 -16.77 -13.17
CA CYS A 134 8.29 -17.60 -12.89
C CYS A 134 8.21 -18.35 -11.56
N GLY A 135 7.29 -17.98 -10.67
CA GLY A 135 7.18 -18.58 -9.34
C GLY A 135 6.29 -19.84 -9.31
N PRO A 136 6.62 -20.84 -8.46
CA PRO A 136 5.74 -21.98 -8.20
C PRO A 136 4.56 -21.54 -7.32
N LEU A 137 3.69 -20.69 -7.84
CA LEU A 137 2.53 -20.18 -7.11
C LEU A 137 1.41 -21.22 -7.11
N THR A 138 1.21 -21.86 -5.96
CA THR A 138 0.03 -22.69 -5.70
C THR A 138 -1.02 -21.84 -4.98
N PHE A 139 -1.96 -21.31 -5.75
CA PHE A 139 -3.14 -20.67 -5.18
C PHE A 139 -4.08 -21.74 -4.64
N SER A 140 -4.50 -21.61 -3.38
CA SER A 140 -5.49 -22.52 -2.78
C SER A 140 -6.76 -22.52 -3.62
N LYS A 141 -7.15 -23.69 -4.16
CA LYS A 141 -8.44 -23.85 -4.82
C LYS A 141 -9.51 -23.63 -3.76
N ARG A 142 -10.24 -22.52 -3.84
CA ARG A 142 -11.42 -22.21 -3.01
C ARG A 142 -12.26 -23.47 -2.81
N GLN A 143 -12.28 -24.00 -1.60
CA GLN A 143 -13.17 -25.10 -1.21
C GLN A 143 -14.60 -24.54 -1.28
N LYS A 144 -15.30 -24.83 -2.38
CA LYS A 144 -16.73 -24.55 -2.49
C LYS A 144 -17.41 -25.42 -1.45
N TRP A 145 -17.84 -24.83 -0.33
CA TRP A 145 -18.70 -25.50 0.62
C TRP A 145 -19.96 -25.96 -0.14
N LYS A 146 -20.13 -27.28 -0.27
CA LYS A 146 -21.41 -27.88 -0.65
C LYS A 146 -22.35 -27.56 0.51
N ILE A 147 -23.31 -26.68 0.26
CA ILE A 147 -24.47 -26.55 1.12
C ILE A 147 -25.29 -27.81 0.82
N VAL A 148 -25.29 -28.74 1.76
CA VAL A 148 -26.26 -29.85 1.82
C VAL A 148 -27.54 -29.30 2.39
#